data_AF-A0A950RJN2-F1
#
_entry.id   AF-A0A950RJN2-F1
#
_cell.length_a   1.000
_cell.length_b   1.000
_cell.length_c   1.000
_cell.angle_alpha   90.00
_cell.angle_beta   90.00
_cell.angle_gamma   90.00
#
_symmetry.space_group_name_H-M   'P 1'
#
loop_
_entity.id
_entity.type
_entity.pdbx_description
1 polymer ?
#
loop_
_entity_poly.entity_id
_entity_poly.type
_entity_poly.pdbx_seq_one_letter_code
_entity_poly.pdbx_strand_id
1 'polypeptide(L)'
;MKKLLMLAVLGTLAFPLAPLRAGDEDDDTSSPRAALEALNDFIGHWKGDGAPDQPQPDPNQAWKETVNWTWRFKGDDAWLVMTVNNGKYLQSGELRFLPATKRYQLTATTTDGKQTVYEGVLKDHILTLEHVDPATQEVQRLKMNSAADG
;
A
#
# COMPACT_ATOMS: atom_id res chain seq x y z
N MET A 1 7.46 -50.32 -61.55
CA MET A 1 8.91 -50.64 -61.54
C MET A 1 9.50 -49.95 -60.30
N LYS A 2 9.79 -50.68 -59.22
CA LYS A 2 11.10 -51.27 -58.88
C LYS A 2 12.06 -50.24 -58.23
N LYS A 3 12.25 -50.42 -56.92
CA LYS A 3 13.42 -50.09 -56.07
C LYS A 3 13.64 -48.61 -55.71
N LEU A 4 14.33 -48.22 -54.63
CA LEU A 4 14.77 -48.77 -53.33
C LEU A 4 15.80 -47.72 -52.83
N LEU A 5 15.77 -47.38 -51.53
CA LEU A 5 16.83 -46.79 -50.68
C LEU A 5 17.60 -45.53 -51.16
N MET A 6 17.64 -44.50 -50.30
CA MET A 6 18.88 -44.20 -49.57
C MET A 6 18.62 -43.48 -48.24
N LEU A 7 19.49 -43.79 -47.29
CA LEU A 7 19.44 -43.55 -45.85
C LEU A 7 20.38 -42.38 -45.47
N ALA A 8 20.11 -41.80 -44.29
CA ALA A 8 21.04 -41.04 -43.42
C ALA A 8 21.41 -39.60 -43.90
N VAL A 9 21.45 -38.58 -43.04
CA VAL A 9 22.24 -38.48 -41.79
C VAL A 9 21.60 -37.52 -40.77
N LEU A 10 21.68 -37.91 -39.49
CA LEU A 10 21.40 -37.12 -38.29
C LEU A 10 22.23 -35.82 -38.23
N GLY A 11 21.59 -34.74 -37.79
CA GLY A 11 22.25 -33.49 -37.41
C GLY A 11 21.39 -32.66 -36.46
N THR A 12 21.06 -33.19 -35.29
CA THR A 12 20.46 -32.41 -34.20
C THR A 12 21.51 -31.46 -33.62
N LEU A 13 21.50 -30.21 -34.07
CA LEU A 13 22.15 -29.10 -33.37
C LEU A 13 21.32 -28.80 -32.10
N ALA A 14 21.74 -29.36 -30.97
CA ALA A 14 21.27 -28.94 -29.66
C ALA A 14 21.98 -27.62 -29.30
N PHE A 15 21.32 -26.49 -29.58
CA PHE A 15 21.68 -25.21 -28.97
C PHE A 15 21.30 -25.31 -27.48
N PRO A 16 22.23 -25.16 -26.52
CA PRO A 16 21.83 -24.94 -25.15
C PRO A 16 21.16 -23.57 -25.08
N LEU A 17 19.84 -23.55 -24.90
CA LEU A 17 19.16 -22.38 -24.34
C LEU A 17 19.74 -22.17 -22.93
N ALA A 18 20.76 -21.32 -22.82
CA ALA A 18 21.01 -20.66 -21.57
C ALA A 18 19.75 -19.85 -21.24
N PRO A 19 19.11 -20.03 -20.07
CA PRO A 19 18.13 -19.05 -19.64
C PRO A 19 18.86 -17.72 -19.52
N LEU A 20 18.49 -16.75 -20.37
CA LEU A 20 18.65 -15.35 -20.06
C LEU A 20 17.97 -15.14 -18.71
N ARG A 21 18.76 -15.20 -17.64
CA ARG A 21 18.45 -14.47 -16.42
C ARG A 21 18.43 -13.02 -16.88
N ALA A 22 17.24 -12.52 -17.15
CA ALA A 22 16.96 -11.12 -16.90
C ALA A 22 17.45 -10.89 -15.47
N GLY A 23 18.60 -10.24 -15.36
CA GLY A 23 18.88 -9.51 -14.13
C GLY A 23 17.78 -8.48 -14.10
N ASP A 24 16.77 -8.72 -13.27
CA ASP A 24 16.00 -7.64 -12.72
C ASP A 24 17.06 -6.67 -12.18
N GLU A 25 17.19 -5.53 -12.84
CA GLU A 25 17.80 -4.37 -12.22
C GLU A 25 16.91 -4.10 -11.01
N ASP A 26 17.31 -4.67 -9.87
CA ASP A 26 16.83 -4.29 -8.55
C ASP A 26 17.16 -2.81 -8.39
N ASP A 27 16.26 -1.98 -8.89
CA ASP A 27 16.08 -0.63 -8.41
C ASP A 27 15.70 -0.80 -6.94
N ASP A 28 16.72 -0.75 -6.06
CA ASP A 28 16.64 -0.92 -4.60
C ASP A 28 15.56 -0.01 -3.95
N THR A 29 15.09 0.99 -4.70
CA THR A 29 13.97 1.88 -4.34
C THR A 29 12.57 1.27 -4.53
N SER A 30 12.45 0.11 -5.18
CA SER A 30 11.17 -0.56 -5.50
C SER A 30 10.74 -1.63 -4.49
N SER A 31 11.54 -1.87 -3.44
CA SER A 31 11.13 -2.80 -2.38
C SER A 31 9.96 -2.22 -1.56
N PRO A 32 8.94 -3.01 -1.16
CA PRO A 32 7.83 -2.54 -0.32
C PRO A 32 8.30 -1.79 0.94
N ARG A 33 9.43 -2.22 1.50
CA ARG A 33 10.05 -1.59 2.66
C ARG A 33 10.56 -0.18 2.34
N ALA A 34 11.33 0.00 1.26
CA ALA A 34 11.84 1.32 0.87
C ALA A 34 10.71 2.33 0.61
N ALA A 35 9.62 1.88 -0.04
CA ALA A 35 8.46 2.73 -0.26
C ALA A 35 7.75 3.14 1.05
N LEU A 36 7.73 2.26 2.06
CA LEU A 36 7.17 2.55 3.38
C LEU A 36 8.11 3.39 4.26
N GLU A 37 9.43 3.35 4.03
CA GLU A 37 10.41 4.20 4.73
C GLU A 37 10.17 5.70 4.46
N ALA A 38 9.61 6.06 3.31
CA ALA A 38 9.17 7.43 3.01
C ALA A 38 8.06 7.95 3.96
N LEU A 39 7.43 7.06 4.73
CA LEU A 39 6.40 7.37 5.72
C LEU A 39 6.93 7.32 7.17
N ASN A 40 8.26 7.23 7.36
CA ASN A 40 8.87 7.12 8.69
C ASN A 40 8.50 8.28 9.63
N ASP A 41 8.26 9.47 9.09
CA ASP A 41 7.86 10.63 9.88
C ASP A 41 6.47 10.46 10.52
N PHE A 42 5.65 9.51 10.07
CA PHE A 42 4.36 9.19 10.69
C PHE A 42 4.49 8.26 11.88
N ILE A 43 5.62 7.57 12.06
CA ILE A 43 5.81 6.58 13.13
C ILE A 43 5.80 7.25 14.50
N GLY A 44 4.95 6.77 15.40
CA GLY A 44 4.81 7.29 16.74
C GLY A 44 3.37 7.55 17.14
N HIS A 45 3.22 8.28 18.25
CA HIS A 45 1.93 8.58 18.88
C HIS A 45 1.52 10.01 18.61
N TRP A 46 0.39 10.17 17.93
CA TRP A 46 -0.18 11.45 17.54
C TRP A 46 -1.49 11.68 18.30
N LYS A 47 -1.59 12.82 18.97
CA LYS A 47 -2.84 13.26 19.61
C LYS A 47 -3.47 14.33 18.74
N GLY A 48 -4.72 14.14 18.37
CA GLY A 48 -5.44 15.03 17.46
C GLY A 48 -6.82 15.39 17.98
N ASP A 49 -7.29 16.54 17.51
CA ASP A 49 -8.67 16.99 17.61
C ASP A 49 -9.29 16.90 16.21
N GLY A 50 -10.43 16.22 16.09
CA GLY A 50 -11.19 16.13 14.85
C GLY A 50 -12.46 16.95 14.92
N ALA A 51 -12.86 17.54 13.80
CA ALA A 51 -14.14 18.22 13.63
C ALA A 51 -14.62 18.11 12.18
N PRO A 52 -15.93 18.22 11.91
CA PRO A 52 -16.42 18.34 10.54
C PRO A 52 -15.84 19.59 9.85
N ASP A 53 -15.57 19.50 8.56
CA ASP A 53 -15.10 20.62 7.74
C ASP A 53 -16.24 21.61 7.47
N GLN A 54 -16.43 22.55 8.38
CA GLN A 54 -17.41 23.63 8.28
C GLN A 54 -16.88 24.90 8.97
N PRO A 55 -17.31 26.11 8.54
CA PRO A 55 -16.76 27.38 9.06
C PRO A 55 -16.87 27.56 10.57
N GLN A 56 -17.89 26.97 11.19
CA GLN A 56 -18.10 27.00 12.63
C GLN A 56 -18.61 25.63 13.09
N PRO A 57 -17.71 24.69 13.41
CA PRO A 57 -18.11 23.36 13.84
C PRO A 57 -18.78 23.42 15.21
N ASP A 58 -19.90 22.70 15.36
CA ASP A 58 -20.53 22.48 16.67
C ASP A 58 -19.52 21.76 17.58
N PRO A 59 -19.17 22.32 18.75
CA PRO A 59 -18.26 21.67 19.70
C PRO A 59 -18.69 20.26 20.09
N ASN A 60 -19.99 19.95 20.05
CA ASN A 60 -20.50 18.61 20.33
C ASN A 60 -20.19 17.58 19.23
N GLN A 61 -19.81 18.03 18.03
CA GLN A 61 -19.42 17.18 16.91
C GLN A 61 -17.91 16.95 16.83
N ALA A 62 -17.13 17.73 17.59
CA ALA A 62 -15.69 17.57 17.73
C ALA A 62 -15.35 16.34 18.58
N TRP A 63 -14.20 15.74 18.32
CA TRP A 63 -13.71 14.59 19.09
C TRP A 63 -12.21 14.66 19.29
N LYS A 64 -11.72 13.92 20.28
CA LYS A 64 -10.30 13.72 20.54
C LYS A 64 -9.92 12.30 20.18
N GLU A 65 -8.82 12.14 19.46
CA GLU A 65 -8.30 10.82 19.13
C GLU A 65 -6.80 10.74 19.34
N THR A 66 -6.32 9.51 19.53
CA THR A 66 -4.89 9.22 19.56
C THR A 66 -4.60 8.16 18.53
N VAL A 67 -3.77 8.49 17.55
CA VAL A 67 -3.35 7.60 16.47
C VAL A 67 -1.92 7.16 16.76
N ASN A 68 -1.67 5.86 16.72
CA ASN A 68 -0.34 5.30 16.86
C ASN A 68 0.03 4.55 15.58
N TRP A 69 1.16 4.92 14.97
CA TRP A 69 1.73 4.23 13.83
C TRP A 69 2.98 3.50 14.24
N THR A 70 3.08 2.22 13.89
CA THR A 70 4.23 1.38 14.20
C THR A 70 4.61 0.51 13.03
N TRP A 71 5.88 0.15 12.96
CA TRP A 71 6.35 -0.87 12.03
C TRP A 71 5.96 -2.27 12.50
N ARG A 72 5.62 -3.12 11.54
CA ARG A 72 5.44 -4.55 11.72
C ARG A 72 6.28 -5.31 10.70
N PHE A 73 7.00 -6.32 11.18
CA PHE A 73 7.87 -7.17 10.38
C PHE A 73 7.49 -8.63 10.58
N LYS A 74 7.46 -9.41 9.49
CA LYS A 74 7.24 -10.87 9.54
C LYS A 74 7.96 -11.55 8.38
N GLY A 75 9.06 -12.25 8.68
CA GLY A 75 9.93 -12.80 7.64
C GLY A 75 10.51 -11.66 6.80
N ASP A 76 10.35 -11.75 5.48
CA ASP A 76 10.78 -10.73 4.53
C ASP A 76 9.72 -9.65 4.26
N ASP A 77 8.56 -9.71 4.93
CA ASP A 77 7.46 -8.75 4.79
C ASP A 77 7.54 -7.65 5.86
N ALA A 78 7.19 -6.44 5.47
CA ALA A 78 7.15 -5.25 6.32
C ALA A 78 5.94 -4.38 5.97
N TRP A 79 5.22 -3.91 6.99
CA TRP A 79 4.07 -3.02 6.83
C TRP A 79 3.92 -2.09 8.03
N LEU A 80 3.11 -1.04 7.87
CA LEU A 80 2.77 -0.16 9.00
C LEU A 80 1.43 -0.58 9.60
N VAL A 81 1.34 -0.47 10.92
CA VAL A 81 0.12 -0.72 11.68
C VAL A 81 -0.30 0.58 12.33
N MET A 82 -1.55 0.96 12.07
CA MET A 82 -2.25 2.06 12.71
C MET A 82 -3.18 1.51 13.80
N THR A 83 -3.12 2.11 14.97
CA THR A 83 -4.11 1.92 16.04
C THR A 83 -4.69 3.26 16.42
N VAL A 84 -6.02 3.34 16.54
CA VAL A 84 -6.72 4.57 16.89
C VAL A 84 -7.49 4.37 18.19
N ASN A 85 -7.13 5.15 19.21
CA ASN A 85 -7.83 5.18 20.48
C ASN A 85 -8.82 6.35 20.50
N ASN A 86 -10.06 6.08 20.94
CA ASN A 86 -11.17 7.04 20.93
C ASN A 86 -11.46 7.63 19.53
N GLY A 87 -11.13 6.90 18.46
CA GLY A 87 -11.41 7.31 17.10
C GLY A 87 -12.91 7.36 16.82
N LYS A 88 -13.34 8.35 16.03
CA LYS A 88 -14.75 8.48 15.62
C LYS A 88 -15.13 7.50 14.53
N TYR A 89 -14.22 7.25 13.57
CA TYR A 89 -14.49 6.48 12.36
C TYR A 89 -13.70 5.17 12.27
N LEU A 90 -12.42 5.21 12.67
CA LEU A 90 -11.50 4.08 12.54
C LEU A 90 -11.02 3.61 13.91
N GLN A 91 -10.77 2.31 14.03
CA GLN A 91 -10.15 1.69 15.21
C GLN A 91 -8.70 1.25 14.93
N SER A 92 -8.40 0.85 13.70
CA SER A 92 -7.07 0.36 13.31
C SER A 92 -6.90 0.32 11.80
N GLY A 93 -5.70 0.00 11.33
CA GLY A 93 -5.46 -0.35 9.95
C GLY A 93 -4.06 -0.91 9.70
N GLU A 94 -3.91 -1.60 8.57
CA GLU A 94 -2.61 -2.04 8.06
C GLU A 94 -2.32 -1.36 6.74
N LEU A 95 -1.19 -0.65 6.65
CA LEU A 95 -0.73 0.04 5.45
C LEU A 95 0.39 -0.75 4.80
N ARG A 96 0.20 -1.13 3.54
CA ARG A 96 1.15 -1.86 2.71
C ARG A 96 1.43 -1.09 1.42
N PHE A 97 2.62 -1.26 0.88
CA PHE A 97 2.91 -0.84 -0.49
C PHE A 97 2.63 -1.98 -1.46
N LEU A 98 2.02 -1.67 -2.61
CA LEU A 98 1.69 -2.59 -3.69
C LEU A 98 2.66 -2.36 -4.85
N PRO A 99 3.72 -3.17 -5.02
CA PRO A 99 4.75 -2.93 -6.04
C PRO A 99 4.20 -2.94 -7.46
N ALA A 100 3.22 -3.81 -7.74
CA ALA A 100 2.63 -3.95 -9.07
C ALA A 100 1.94 -2.68 -9.57
N THR A 101 1.35 -1.90 -8.65
CA THR A 101 0.60 -0.68 -8.97
C THR A 101 1.31 0.59 -8.50
N LYS A 102 2.42 0.44 -7.76
CA LYS A 102 3.14 1.52 -7.07
C LYS A 102 2.22 2.38 -6.20
N ARG A 103 1.28 1.73 -5.49
CA ARG A 103 0.28 2.37 -4.63
C ARG A 103 0.43 1.93 -3.19
N TYR A 104 -0.04 2.77 -2.28
CA TYR A 104 -0.24 2.41 -0.89
C TYR A 104 -1.67 1.91 -0.70
N GLN A 105 -1.83 0.82 0.04
CA GLN A 105 -3.12 0.26 0.41
C GLN A 105 -3.25 0.24 1.93
N LEU A 106 -4.28 0.90 2.45
CA LEU A 106 -4.67 0.83 3.85
C LEU A 106 -5.89 -0.06 3.98
N THR A 107 -5.74 -1.21 4.63
CA THR A 107 -6.87 -2.01 5.09
C THR A 107 -7.26 -1.51 6.47
N ALA A 108 -8.23 -0.61 6.54
CA ALA A 108 -8.69 -0.02 7.79
C ALA A 108 -9.85 -0.81 8.40
N THR A 109 -9.93 -0.84 9.72
CA THR A 109 -11.09 -1.34 10.45
C THR A 109 -11.86 -0.15 11.02
N THR A 110 -13.16 -0.09 10.75
CA THR A 110 -14.08 0.95 11.24
C THR A 110 -14.52 0.65 12.67
N THR A 111 -15.11 1.63 13.36
CA THR A 111 -15.57 1.48 14.76
C THR A 111 -16.70 0.45 14.92
N ASP A 112 -17.43 0.11 13.85
CA ASP A 112 -18.42 -0.98 13.83
C ASP A 112 -17.82 -2.35 13.47
N GLY A 113 -16.49 -2.45 13.34
CA GLY A 113 -15.75 -3.69 13.09
C GLY A 113 -15.66 -4.11 11.63
N LYS A 114 -16.18 -3.32 10.68
CA LYS A 114 -16.07 -3.61 9.25
C LYS A 114 -14.68 -3.26 8.72
N GLN A 115 -14.27 -3.95 7.67
CA GLN A 115 -13.05 -3.62 6.94
C GLN A 115 -13.36 -2.74 5.74
N THR A 116 -12.55 -1.71 5.55
CA THR A 116 -12.61 -0.80 4.40
C THR A 116 -11.20 -0.67 3.82
N VAL A 117 -11.09 -0.85 2.50
CA VAL A 117 -9.81 -0.75 1.80
C VAL A 117 -9.73 0.61 1.12
N TYR A 118 -8.68 1.36 1.46
CA TYR A 118 -8.31 2.59 0.81
C TYR A 118 -7.04 2.39 0.00
N GLU A 119 -6.97 2.99 -1.17
CA GLU A 119 -5.77 2.98 -2.01
C GLU A 119 -5.35 4.37 -2.43
N GLY A 120 -4.05 4.57 -2.64
CA GLY A 120 -3.58 5.87 -3.06
C GLY A 120 -2.08 5.99 -3.21
N VAL A 121 -1.58 7.22 -3.10
CA VAL A 121 -0.19 7.59 -3.43
C VAL A 121 0.36 8.59 -2.43
N LEU A 122 1.67 8.54 -2.24
CA LEU A 122 2.44 9.60 -1.59
C LEU A 122 2.94 10.55 -2.67
N LYS A 123 2.57 11.83 -2.57
CA LYS A 123 3.04 12.88 -3.49
C LYS A 123 3.24 14.16 -2.69
N ASP A 124 4.35 14.86 -2.92
CA ASP A 124 4.67 16.12 -2.26
C ASP A 124 4.53 16.03 -0.72
N HIS A 125 5.03 14.93 -0.13
CA HIS A 125 4.93 14.60 1.31
C HIS A 125 3.51 14.38 1.87
N ILE A 126 2.49 14.35 0.99
CA ILE A 126 1.10 14.10 1.36
C ILE A 126 0.70 12.70 0.90
N LEU A 127 0.42 11.82 1.85
CA LEU A 127 -0.21 10.53 1.59
C LEU A 127 -1.72 10.76 1.40
N THR A 128 -2.22 10.54 0.19
CA THR A 128 -3.66 10.58 -0.11
C THR A 128 -4.15 9.18 -0.41
N LEU A 129 -5.14 8.71 0.33
CA LEU A 129 -5.79 7.41 0.18
C LEU A 129 -7.29 7.60 -0.04
N GLU A 130 -7.88 6.84 -0.95
CA GLU A 130 -9.29 6.95 -1.32
C GLU A 130 -9.98 5.58 -1.28
N HIS A 131 -11.25 5.61 -0.89
CA HIS A 131 -12.18 4.49 -0.91
C HIS A 131 -13.48 4.95 -1.57
N VAL A 132 -14.07 4.11 -2.41
CA VAL A 132 -15.43 4.34 -2.93
C VAL A 132 -16.37 3.39 -2.20
N ASP A 133 -17.30 3.95 -1.43
CA ASP A 133 -18.30 3.16 -0.72
C ASP A 133 -19.22 2.48 -1.75
N PRO A 134 -19.29 1.14 -1.76
CA PRO A 134 -20.05 0.43 -2.79
C PRO A 134 -21.57 0.65 -2.65
N ALA A 135 -22.07 0.95 -1.45
CA ALA A 135 -23.49 1.12 -1.18
C ALA A 135 -23.96 2.55 -1.50
N THR A 136 -23.17 3.56 -1.13
CA THR A 136 -23.55 4.97 -1.31
C THR A 136 -22.94 5.62 -2.55
N GLN A 137 -21.93 4.99 -3.16
CA GLN A 137 -21.09 5.56 -4.22
C GLN A 137 -20.32 6.81 -3.79
N GLU A 138 -20.20 7.05 -2.48
CA GLU A 138 -19.46 8.16 -1.91
C GLU A 138 -17.95 7.90 -1.99
N VAL A 139 -17.18 8.94 -2.31
CA VAL A 139 -15.72 8.91 -2.22
C VAL A 139 -15.30 9.36 -0.83
N GLN A 140 -14.72 8.43 -0.07
CA GLN A 140 -14.10 8.69 1.22
C GLN A 140 -12.59 8.88 1.02
N ARG A 141 -12.02 9.92 1.62
CA ARG A 141 -10.61 10.28 1.45
C ARG A 141 -9.92 10.47 2.79
N LEU A 142 -8.74 9.86 2.93
CA LEU A 142 -7.80 10.11 4.01
C LEU A 142 -6.58 10.85 3.44
N LYS A 143 -6.22 11.97 4.05
CA LYS A 143 -4.99 12.70 3.74
C LYS A 143 -4.14 12.80 4.99
N MET A 144 -2.85 12.53 4.86
CA MET A 144 -1.89 12.61 5.95
C MET A 144 -0.61 13.29 5.47
N ASN A 145 -0.09 14.20 6.28
CA ASN A 145 1.21 14.85 6.13
C ASN A 145 1.82 15.09 7.51
N SER A 146 3.14 15.26 7.56
CA SER A 146 3.81 15.67 8.79
C SER A 146 3.59 17.16 8.99
N ALA A 147 3.45 17.61 10.24
CA ALA A 147 3.28 19.04 10.56
C ALA A 147 4.51 19.89 10.14
N ALA A 148 5.65 19.26 9.87
CA ALA A 148 6.82 19.92 9.31
C ALA A 148 6.62 20.36 7.85
N ASP A 149 5.71 19.72 7.12
CA ASP A 149 5.57 19.86 5.66
C ASP A 149 4.48 20.85 5.22
N GLY A 150 3.73 21.44 6.17
CA GLY A 150 2.76 22.53 5.92
C GLY A 150 1.36 22.07 5.56
#